data_AF-A0A0A5I0Z6-F1
#
_entry.id   AF-A0A0A5I0Z6-F1
#
_cell.length_a   1.000
_cell.length_b   1.000
_cell.length_c   1.000
_cell.angle_alpha   90.00
_cell.angle_beta   90.00
_cell.angle_gamma   90.00
#
_symmetry.space_group_name_H-M   'P 1'
#
loop_
_entity.id
_entity.type
_entity.pdbx_description
1 polymer ?
#
loop_
_entity_poly.entity_id
_entity_poly.type
_entity_poly.pdbx_seq_one_letter_code
_entity_poly.pdbx_strand_id
1 'polypeptide(L)'
;MKWIAFVLLIALLVKAVRDYLAPSLFVNEIEEGKIEQGDYCVIDVRDYISAHRTPYPSAENIPLAYLSRAIHDEWACDKDIVLISDDMRGVRKAVKLLPKKPNRRIYYRKALV
;
A
#
# COMPACT_ATOMS: atom_id res chain seq x y z
N MET A 1 27.03 9.65 30.47
CA MET A 1 25.81 10.43 30.09
C MET A 1 25.69 10.70 28.59
N LYS A 2 26.68 11.30 27.91
CA LYS A 2 26.58 11.64 26.47
C LYS A 2 26.30 10.44 25.53
N TRP A 3 26.88 9.27 25.82
CA TRP A 3 26.66 8.04 25.06
C TRP A 3 25.21 7.51 25.15
N ILE A 4 24.56 7.67 26.30
CA ILE A 4 23.17 7.22 26.51
C ILE A 4 22.23 8.06 25.64
N ALA A 5 22.44 9.39 25.61
CA ALA A 5 21.66 10.28 24.75
C ALA A 5 21.86 9.96 23.26
N PHE A 6 23.07 9.62 22.85
CA PHE A 6 23.37 9.22 21.47
C PHE A 6 22.66 7.91 21.08
N VAL A 7 22.68 6.89 21.94
CA VAL A 7 21.97 5.62 21.69
C VAL A 7 20.45 5.84 21.62
N LEU A 8 19.89 6.65 22.51
CA LEU A 8 18.46 7.00 22.48
C LEU A 8 18.07 7.75 21.20
N LEU A 9 18.91 8.69 20.75
CA LEU A 9 18.70 9.42 19.49
C LEU A 9 18.70 8.46 18.30
N ILE A 10 19.66 7.53 18.21
CA ILE A 10 19.71 6.53 17.14
C ILE A 10 18.47 5.63 17.18
N ALA A 11 18.07 5.15 18.36
CA ALA A 11 16.88 4.31 18.49
C ALA A 11 15.59 5.02 18.03
N LEU A 12 15.44 6.31 18.38
CA LEU A 12 14.35 7.16 17.89
C LEU A 12 14.38 7.34 16.37
N LEU A 13 15.57 7.56 15.81
CA LEU A 13 15.75 7.77 14.38
C LEU A 13 15.47 6.49 13.59
N VAL A 14 15.95 5.34 14.05
CA VAL A 14 15.63 4.02 13.50
C VAL A 14 14.13 3.75 13.55
N LYS A 15 13.48 4.03 14.69
CA LYS A 15 12.02 3.90 14.83
C LYS A 15 11.28 4.80 13.85
N ALA A 16 11.69 6.07 13.74
CA ALA A 16 11.08 7.02 12.81
C ALA A 16 11.24 6.59 11.35
N VAL A 17 12.42 6.13 10.94
CA VAL A 17 12.66 5.63 9.58
C VAL A 17 11.80 4.40 9.30
N ARG A 18 11.77 3.44 10.23
CA ARG A 18 10.99 2.21 10.08
C ARG A 18 9.49 2.50 9.99
N ASP A 19 8.98 3.38 10.85
CA ASP A 19 7.54 3.59 10.96
C ASP A 19 7.01 4.58 9.91
N TYR A 20 7.82 5.53 9.42
CA TYR A 20 7.38 6.58 8.48
C TYR A 20 7.93 6.47 7.05
N LEU A 21 9.19 6.07 6.87
CA LEU A 21 9.84 6.07 5.55
C LEU A 21 9.74 4.71 4.86
N ALA A 22 10.00 3.62 5.59
CA ALA A 22 10.08 2.28 5.05
C ALA A 22 8.79 1.79 4.33
N PRO A 23 7.56 2.05 4.83
CA PRO A 23 6.36 1.52 4.20
C PRO A 23 6.18 2.01 2.76
N SER A 24 6.57 3.25 2.46
CA SER A 24 6.43 3.81 1.10
C SER A 24 7.62 3.48 0.18
N LEU A 25 8.76 3.07 0.73
CA LEU A 25 9.98 2.83 -0.04
C LEU A 25 10.13 1.36 -0.48
N PHE A 26 9.57 0.42 0.28
CA PHE A 26 9.78 -1.02 0.09
C PHE A 26 8.47 -1.76 -0.25
N VAL A 27 7.71 -1.24 -1.21
CA VAL A 27 6.56 -1.97 -1.78
C VAL A 27 7.09 -2.82 -2.93
N ASN A 28 6.93 -4.14 -2.83
CA ASN A 28 7.41 -5.06 -3.86
C ASN A 28 6.37 -5.23 -4.97
N GLU A 29 6.85 -5.33 -6.20
CA GLU A 29 5.98 -5.71 -7.32
C GLU A 29 5.61 -7.19 -7.21
N ILE A 30 4.36 -7.51 -7.55
CA ILE A 30 3.87 -8.89 -7.61
C ILE A 30 3.55 -9.27 -9.07
N GLU A 31 3.78 -10.54 -9.41
CA GLU A 31 3.42 -11.09 -10.72
C GLU A 31 1.92 -11.41 -10.78
N GLU A 32 1.31 -11.18 -11.93
CA GLU A 32 -0.14 -11.36 -12.15
C GLU A 32 -0.63 -12.77 -11.81
N GLY A 33 0.06 -13.81 -12.26
CA GLY A 33 -0.30 -15.19 -11.93
C GLY A 33 -0.28 -15.51 -10.43
N LYS A 34 0.46 -14.75 -9.61
CA LYS A 34 0.41 -14.89 -8.15
C LYS A 34 -0.81 -14.20 -7.55
N ILE A 35 -1.27 -13.10 -8.14
CA ILE A 35 -2.49 -12.40 -7.68
C ILE A 35 -3.70 -13.32 -7.87
N GLU A 36 -3.82 -13.94 -9.05
CA GLU A 36 -4.96 -14.82 -9.38
C GLU A 36 -5.04 -16.09 -8.53
N GLN A 37 -3.89 -16.64 -8.13
CA GLN A 37 -3.78 -17.85 -7.33
C GLN A 37 -3.81 -17.59 -5.82
N GLY A 38 -3.66 -16.33 -5.41
CA GLY A 38 -3.47 -15.95 -4.02
C GLY A 38 -4.71 -15.36 -3.38
N ASP A 39 -4.73 -15.37 -2.05
CA ASP A 39 -5.80 -14.78 -1.27
C ASP A 39 -5.46 -13.33 -0.88
N TYR A 40 -5.66 -12.42 -1.83
CA TYR A 40 -5.33 -10.99 -1.69
C TYR A 40 -6.57 -10.10 -1.74
N CYS A 41 -6.48 -8.94 -1.09
CA CYS A 41 -7.37 -7.83 -1.39
C CYS A 41 -6.73 -6.97 -2.48
N VAL A 42 -7.32 -7.00 -3.66
CA VAL A 42 -6.84 -6.26 -4.82
C VAL A 42 -7.60 -4.94 -4.89
N ILE A 43 -6.88 -3.82 -4.76
CA ILE A 43 -7.46 -2.48 -4.77
C ILE A 43 -6.89 -1.73 -5.96
N ASP A 44 -7.77 -1.26 -6.84
CA ASP A 44 -7.38 -0.35 -7.91
C ASP A 44 -7.52 1.09 -7.44
N VAL A 45 -6.38 1.78 -7.29
CA VAL A 45 -6.35 3.17 -6.79
C VAL A 45 -6.32 4.21 -7.91
N ARG A 46 -6.47 3.79 -9.16
CA ARG A 46 -6.61 4.69 -10.32
C ARG A 46 -7.93 5.44 -10.28
N ASP A 47 -8.03 6.50 -11.07
CA ASP A 47 -9.31 7.17 -11.26
C ASP A 47 -10.33 6.23 -11.91
N TYR A 48 -11.61 6.52 -11.66
CA TYR A 48 -12.72 5.68 -12.11
C TYR A 48 -12.73 5.48 -13.63
N ILE A 49 -12.35 6.49 -14.42
CA ILE A 49 -12.40 6.39 -15.88
C ILE A 49 -11.35 5.40 -16.37
N SER A 50 -10.11 5.50 -15.86
CA SER A 50 -9.02 4.60 -16.20
C SER A 50 -9.33 3.17 -15.77
N ALA A 51 -9.79 2.99 -14.52
CA ALA A 51 -10.16 1.68 -13.99
C ALA A 51 -11.35 1.04 -14.73
N HIS A 52 -12.33 1.84 -15.16
CA HIS A 52 -13.48 1.32 -15.91
C HIS A 52 -13.12 0.94 -17.35
N ARG A 53 -12.19 1.65 -17.99
CA ARG A 53 -11.74 1.35 -19.35
C ARG A 53 -10.85 0.11 -19.44
N THR A 54 -9.94 -0.05 -18.48
CA THR A 54 -9.05 -1.21 -18.39
C THR A 54 -9.16 -1.84 -17.01
N PRO A 55 -10.28 -2.51 -16.69
CA PRO A 55 -10.50 -3.07 -15.36
C PRO A 55 -9.47 -4.16 -15.04
N TYR A 56 -8.93 -4.11 -13.83
CA TYR A 56 -8.06 -5.17 -13.33
C TYR A 56 -8.92 -6.30 -12.75
N PRO A 57 -8.70 -7.58 -13.12
CA PRO A 57 -9.51 -8.69 -12.62
C PRO A 57 -9.53 -8.75 -11.08
N SER A 58 -10.72 -8.97 -10.52
CA SER A 58 -10.94 -9.10 -9.06
C SER A 58 -10.54 -7.87 -8.23
N ALA A 59 -10.23 -6.74 -8.87
CA ALA A 59 -9.88 -5.50 -8.18
C ALA A 59 -11.12 -4.68 -7.86
N GLU A 60 -11.19 -4.18 -6.63
CA GLU A 60 -12.15 -3.17 -6.24
C GLU A 60 -11.56 -1.78 -6.55
N ASN A 61 -12.23 -0.97 -7.38
CA ASN A 61 -11.76 0.37 -7.67
C ASN A 61 -12.12 1.33 -6.54
N ILE A 62 -11.10 1.78 -5.82
CA ILE A 62 -11.19 2.82 -4.80
C ILE A 62 -10.17 3.90 -5.17
N PRO A 63 -10.56 4.91 -5.97
CA PRO A 63 -9.64 5.93 -6.43
C PRO A 63 -8.90 6.57 -5.25
N LEU A 64 -7.63 6.92 -5.46
CA LEU A 64 -6.76 7.42 -4.40
C LEU A 64 -7.37 8.58 -3.57
N ALA A 65 -8.17 9.44 -4.21
CA ALA A 65 -8.86 10.56 -3.55
C ALA A 65 -9.93 10.10 -2.52
N TYR A 66 -10.54 8.94 -2.73
CA TYR A 66 -11.57 8.36 -1.86
C TYR A 66 -11.01 7.30 -0.91
N LEU A 67 -9.79 6.81 -1.17
CA LEU A 67 -9.18 5.70 -0.44
C LEU A 67 -9.16 5.89 1.08
N SER A 68 -8.77 7.08 1.57
CA SER A 68 -8.74 7.34 3.01
C SER A 68 -10.12 7.19 3.67
N ARG A 69 -11.18 7.61 2.98
CA ARG A 69 -12.54 7.56 3.50
C ARG A 69 -13.07 6.12 3.50
N ALA A 70 -12.94 5.43 2.37
CA ALA A 70 -13.37 4.04 2.22
C ALA A 70 -12.70 3.11 3.25
N ILE A 71 -11.42 3.37 3.54
CA ILE A 71 -10.66 2.63 4.55
C ILE A 71 -11.22 2.79 5.97
N HIS A 72 -11.72 3.97 6.31
CA HIS A 72 -12.24 4.23 7.66
C HIS A 72 -13.67 3.75 7.84
N ASP A 73 -14.49 3.85 6.79
CA ASP A 73 -15.93 3.63 6.89
C ASP A 73 -16.30 2.15 6.67
N GLU A 74 -15.62 1.44 5.75
CA GLU A 74 -16.14 0.17 5.20
C GLU A 74 -15.09 -0.96 5.07
N TRP A 75 -13.85 -0.74 5.51
CA TRP A 75 -12.74 -1.64 5.19
C TRP A 75 -12.63 -2.86 6.10
N ALA A 76 -13.03 -4.02 5.58
CA ALA A 76 -13.00 -5.31 6.27
C ALA A 76 -11.92 -6.29 5.74
N CYS A 77 -10.86 -5.81 5.07
CA CYS A 77 -9.81 -6.70 4.57
C CYS A 77 -8.76 -7.03 5.65
N ASP A 78 -8.62 -8.33 5.94
CA ASP A 78 -7.60 -8.91 6.83
C ASP A 78 -6.44 -9.61 6.11
N LYS A 79 -6.51 -9.69 4.77
CA LYS A 79 -5.50 -10.34 3.92
C LYS A 79 -4.36 -9.40 3.53
N ASP A 80 -3.35 -9.94 2.86
CA ASP A 80 -2.32 -9.14 2.18
C ASP A 80 -2.97 -8.29 1.06
N ILE A 81 -2.43 -7.10 0.80
CA ILE A 81 -3.04 -6.13 -0.14
C ILE A 81 -2.21 -6.03 -1.40
N VAL A 82 -2.87 -6.00 -2.56
CA VAL A 82 -2.26 -5.68 -3.85
C VAL A 82 -2.85 -4.37 -4.36
N LEU A 83 -2.00 -3.38 -4.59
CA LEU A 83 -2.38 -2.09 -5.14
C LEU A 83 -2.18 -2.06 -6.66
N ILE A 84 -3.24 -1.78 -7.40
CA ILE A 84 -3.18 -1.52 -8.84
C ILE A 84 -3.10 -0.01 -9.06
N SER A 85 -2.08 0.44 -9.80
CA SER A 85 -1.85 1.87 -10.06
C SER A 85 -1.11 2.09 -11.37
N ASP A 86 -1.21 3.30 -11.93
CA ASP A 86 -0.46 3.68 -13.15
C ASP A 86 1.01 3.99 -12.84
N ASP A 87 1.33 4.41 -11.61
CA ASP A 87 2.68 4.79 -11.24
C ASP A 87 3.02 4.55 -9.76
N MET A 88 4.31 4.60 -9.46
CA MET A 88 4.81 4.42 -8.09
C MET A 88 4.43 5.59 -7.15
N ARG A 89 4.07 6.76 -7.68
CA ARG A 89 3.63 7.89 -6.83
C ARG A 89 2.24 7.58 -6.24
N GLY A 90 1.34 7.00 -7.03
CA GLY A 90 0.04 6.50 -6.63
C GLY A 90 0.17 5.40 -5.57
N VAL A 91 0.99 4.38 -5.85
CA VAL A 91 1.31 3.30 -4.89
C VAL A 91 1.78 3.87 -3.55
N ARG A 92 2.76 4.77 -3.56
CA ARG A 92 3.32 5.37 -2.34
C ARG A 92 2.31 6.16 -1.53
N LYS A 93 1.41 6.88 -2.20
CA LYS A 93 0.34 7.62 -1.53
C LYS A 93 -0.68 6.65 -0.93
N ALA A 94 -1.09 5.64 -1.69
CA ALA A 94 -2.05 4.63 -1.22
C ALA A 94 -1.55 3.88 0.02
N VAL A 95 -0.28 3.43 0.02
CA VAL A 95 0.32 2.74 1.17
C VAL A 95 0.30 3.59 2.44
N LYS A 96 0.45 4.91 2.33
CA LYS A 96 0.39 5.81 3.50
C LYS A 96 -1.03 5.96 4.06
N LEU A 97 -2.05 5.77 3.23
CA LEU A 97 -3.45 5.85 3.63
C LEU A 97 -3.97 4.51 4.19
N LEU A 98 -3.35 3.40 3.80
CA LEU A 98 -3.69 2.08 4.30
C LEU A 98 -3.40 1.93 5.81
N PRO A 99 -4.28 1.24 6.56
CA PRO A 99 -4.08 1.07 7.98
C PRO A 99 -2.94 0.08 8.22
N LYS A 100 -1.99 0.49 9.06
CA LYS A 100 -0.85 -0.32 9.47
C LYS A 100 -1.35 -1.47 10.35
N LYS A 101 -1.35 -2.69 9.82
CA LYS A 101 -1.57 -3.91 10.62
C LYS A 101 -0.27 -4.72 10.71
N PRO A 102 0.04 -5.30 11.88
CA PRO A 102 1.19 -6.19 12.02
C PRO A 102 1.05 -7.38 11.06
N ASN A 103 2.16 -7.81 10.45
CA ASN A 103 2.28 -8.91 9.50
C ASN A 103 1.54 -8.77 8.15
N ARG A 104 0.86 -7.64 7.89
CA ARG A 104 0.26 -7.42 6.57
C ARG A 104 1.29 -6.91 5.57
N ARG A 105 1.41 -7.61 4.45
CA ARG A 105 2.26 -7.20 3.33
C ARG A 105 1.43 -6.43 2.32
N ILE A 106 2.07 -5.42 1.72
CA ILE A 106 1.47 -4.63 0.65
C ILE A 106 2.37 -4.79 -0.57
N TYR A 107 1.76 -5.18 -1.68
CA TYR A 107 2.37 -5.32 -2.97
C TYR A 107 1.77 -4.31 -3.93
N TYR A 108 2.41 -4.11 -5.07
CA TYR A 108 1.81 -3.36 -6.16
C TYR A 108 1.91 -4.11 -7.48
N ARG A 109 1.03 -3.75 -8.40
CA ARG A 109 1.11 -4.12 -9.81
C ARG A 109 0.77 -2.89 -10.64
N LYS A 110 1.58 -2.64 -11.67
CA LYS A 110 1.26 -1.57 -12.61
C LYS A 110 0.10 -2.00 -13.49
N ALA A 111 -0.90 -1.13 -13.66
CA ALA A 111 -1.94 -1.38 -14.64
C ALA A 111 -1.32 -1.40 -16.05
N LEU A 112 -1.67 -2.41 -16.84
CA LEU A 112 -1.34 -2.43 -18.26
C LEU A 112 -2.30 -1.46 -18.97
N VAL A 113 -1.72 -0.50 -19.69
CA VAL A 113 -2.45 0.49 -20.49
C VAL A 113 -2.97 -0.16 -21.76
#